data_AF-C6XL66-F1
#
_entry.id   AF-C6XL66-F1
#
_cell.length_a   1.000
_cell.length_b   1.000
_cell.length_c   1.000
_cell.angle_alpha   90.00
_cell.angle_beta   90.00
_cell.angle_gamma   90.00
#
_symmetry.space_group_name_H-M   'P 1'
#
loop_
_entity.id
_entity.type
_entity.pdbx_description
1 polymer ?
#
loop_
_entity_poly.entity_id
_entity_poly.type
_entity_poly.pdbx_seq_one_letter_code
_entity_poly.pdbx_strand_id
1 'polypeptide(L)'
;MMKFYIAMVLLYGGVLFSGISGHSLWTIPIFSGIFLLYMHRSRPRLLENAIGVLGVWSVQIILAAIVYAMGWGVGRFFSVDIQISPLIPILMSASAVAYAYLFKLPTADDFDKLNTLLEEAIDEIEAINIDKDED
;
A
#
# COMPACT_ATOMS: atom_id res chain seq x y z
N MET A 1 -10.32 -5.94 5.68
CA MET A 1 -9.03 -6.65 5.57
C MET A 1 -8.78 -7.24 4.18
N MET A 2 -9.60 -8.15 3.64
CA MET A 2 -9.35 -8.81 2.34
C MET A 2 -9.01 -7.86 1.18
N LYS A 3 -9.74 -6.74 1.04
CA LYS A 3 -9.51 -5.78 -0.04
C LYS A 3 -8.15 -5.07 0.04
N PHE A 4 -7.61 -4.87 1.25
CA PHE A 4 -6.29 -4.28 1.45
C PHE A 4 -5.18 -5.23 0.98
N TYR A 5 -5.29 -6.51 1.32
CA TYR A 5 -4.32 -7.52 0.86
C TYR A 5 -4.29 -7.64 -0.67
N ILE A 6 -5.46 -7.55 -1.33
CA ILE A 6 -5.52 -7.56 -2.80
C ILE A 6 -4.75 -6.37 -3.38
N ALA A 7 -4.93 -5.16 -2.85
CA ALA A 7 -4.18 -3.99 -3.30
C ALA A 7 -2.67 -4.14 -3.10
N MET A 8 -2.24 -4.70 -1.96
CA MET A 8 -0.82 -4.96 -1.69
C MET A 8 -0.23 -6.02 -2.62
N VAL A 9 -0.97 -7.10 -2.90
CA VAL A 9 -0.57 -8.13 -3.86
C VAL A 9 -0.45 -7.55 -5.26
N LEU A 10 -1.35 -6.66 -5.67
CA LEU A 10 -1.24 -5.98 -6.97
C LEU A 10 -0.04 -5.04 -7.03
N LEU A 11 0.17 -4.21 -6.00
CA LEU A 11 1.29 -3.26 -5.94
C LEU A 11 2.65 -3.96 -6.02
N TYR A 12 2.89 -4.95 -5.17
CA TYR A 12 4.18 -5.64 -5.09
C TYR A 12 4.28 -6.84 -6.03
N GLY A 13 3.16 -7.41 -6.46
CA GLY A 13 3.15 -8.50 -7.44
C GLY A 13 3.77 -8.08 -8.77
N GLY A 14 3.44 -6.87 -9.25
CA GLY A 14 4.11 -6.31 -10.44
C GLY A 14 5.62 -6.22 -10.25
N VAL A 15 6.09 -5.71 -9.11
CA VAL A 15 7.53 -5.62 -8.80
C VAL A 15 8.20 -7.01 -8.80
N LEU A 16 7.55 -7.99 -8.18
CA LEU A 16 8.03 -9.36 -8.10
C LEU A 16 8.13 -9.99 -9.50
N PHE A 17 7.09 -9.85 -10.32
CA PHE A 17 7.07 -10.36 -11.70
C PHE A 17 8.11 -9.67 -12.59
N SER A 18 8.34 -8.37 -12.40
CA SER A 18 9.44 -7.64 -13.07
C SER A 18 10.80 -8.26 -12.72
N GLY A 19 11.02 -8.60 -11.45
CA GLY A 19 12.21 -9.32 -10.98
C GLY A 19 12.36 -10.70 -11.59
N ILE A 20 11.29 -11.51 -11.57
CA ILE A 20 11.28 -12.87 -12.17
C ILE A 20 11.63 -12.80 -13.66
N SER A 21 11.08 -11.81 -14.37
CA SER A 21 11.27 -11.63 -15.81
C SER A 21 12.62 -10.98 -16.17
N GLY A 22 13.44 -10.62 -15.17
CA GLY A 22 14.74 -10.00 -15.38
C GLY A 22 14.69 -8.63 -16.08
N HIS A 23 13.61 -7.86 -15.88
CA HIS A 23 13.47 -6.53 -16.48
C HIS A 23 14.49 -5.55 -15.90
N SER A 24 14.65 -4.38 -16.53
CA SER A 24 15.64 -3.40 -16.07
C SER A 24 15.34 -2.90 -14.64
N LEU A 25 16.39 -2.68 -13.84
CA LEU A 25 16.29 -2.03 -12.52
C LEU A 25 15.67 -0.63 -12.60
N TRP A 26 15.69 0.01 -13.77
CA TRP A 26 14.99 1.27 -14.04
C TRP A 26 13.46 1.19 -13.88
N THR A 27 12.90 -0.02 -13.77
CA THR A 27 11.47 -0.20 -13.45
C THR A 27 11.15 0.09 -11.97
N ILE A 28 12.13 0.00 -11.05
CA ILE A 28 11.92 0.21 -9.61
C ILE A 28 11.40 1.62 -9.30
N PRO A 29 12.01 2.72 -9.81
CA PRO A 29 11.45 4.06 -9.63
C PRO A 29 10.02 4.22 -10.15
N ILE A 30 9.66 3.52 -11.24
CA ILE A 30 8.30 3.55 -11.81
C ILE A 30 7.32 2.91 -10.83
N PHE A 31 7.63 1.73 -10.30
CA PHE A 31 6.80 1.07 -9.29
C PHE A 31 6.64 1.89 -8.01
N SER A 32 7.73 2.54 -7.56
CA SER A 32 7.68 3.45 -6.42
C SER A 32 6.77 4.66 -6.69
N GLY A 33 6.81 5.21 -7.91
CA GLY A 33 5.88 6.27 -8.35
C GLY A 33 4.41 5.82 -8.33
N ILE A 34 4.12 4.60 -8.79
CA ILE A 34 2.77 4.01 -8.71
C ILE A 34 2.33 3.86 -7.24
N PHE A 35 3.26 3.48 -6.36
CA PHE A 35 2.98 3.38 -4.93
C PHE A 35 2.63 4.75 -4.32
N LEU A 36 3.33 5.82 -4.73
CA LEU A 36 2.97 7.18 -4.33
C LEU A 36 1.56 7.56 -4.79
N LEU A 37 1.15 7.19 -6.02
CA LEU A 37 -0.22 7.43 -6.50
C LEU A 37 -1.26 6.66 -5.66
N TYR A 38 -0.95 5.43 -5.25
CA TYR A 38 -1.78 4.67 -4.32
C TYR A 38 -1.86 5.33 -2.93
N MET A 39 -0.73 5.81 -2.42
CA MET A 39 -0.62 6.49 -1.12
C MET A 39 -1.34 7.83 -1.11
N HIS A 40 -1.34 8.56 -2.22
CA HIS A 40 -2.11 9.79 -2.36
C HIS A 40 -3.60 9.55 -2.10
N ARG A 41 -4.12 8.41 -2.53
CA ARG A 41 -5.51 8.04 -2.25
C ARG A 41 -5.74 7.51 -0.83
N SER A 42 -4.80 6.73 -0.31
CA SER A 42 -4.99 5.94 0.92
C SER A 42 -4.56 6.67 2.20
N ARG A 43 -3.53 7.51 2.08
CA ARG A 43 -2.90 8.28 3.17
C ARG A 43 -2.42 9.65 2.65
N PRO A 44 -3.33 10.53 2.21
CA PRO A 44 -2.99 11.83 1.61
C PRO A 44 -2.12 12.69 2.55
N ARG A 45 -2.37 12.66 3.86
CA ARG A 45 -1.64 13.43 4.88
C ARG A 45 -0.12 13.20 4.87
N LEU A 46 0.32 11.97 4.57
CA LEU A 46 1.75 11.65 4.49
C LEU A 46 2.44 12.31 3.29
N LEU A 47 1.67 12.80 2.31
CA LEU A 47 2.16 13.40 1.08
C LEU A 47 1.89 14.92 1.01
N GLU A 48 1.40 15.54 2.10
CA GLU A 48 1.14 16.99 2.15
C GLU A 48 2.43 17.81 2.08
N ASN A 49 3.55 17.25 2.56
CA ASN A 49 4.81 17.94 2.71
C ASN A 49 5.90 17.25 1.88
N ALA A 50 6.83 18.01 1.30
CA ALA A 50 7.93 17.45 0.50
C ALA A 50 8.77 16.41 1.25
N ILE A 51 8.99 16.61 2.55
CA ILE A 51 9.72 15.66 3.41
C ILE A 51 8.96 14.34 3.54
N GLY A 52 7.63 14.40 3.69
CA GLY A 52 6.77 13.22 3.77
C GLY A 52 6.78 12.43 2.46
N VAL A 53 6.66 13.14 1.32
CA VAL A 53 6.77 12.53 -0.01
C VAL A 53 8.12 11.84 -0.20
N LEU A 54 9.23 12.53 0.11
CA LEU A 54 10.57 11.95 -0.02
C LEU A 54 10.79 10.76 0.92
N GLY A 55 10.31 10.85 2.16
CA GLY A 55 10.38 9.77 3.12
C GLY A 55 9.65 8.51 2.65
N VAL A 56 8.40 8.67 2.22
CA VAL A 56 7.60 7.57 1.67
C VAL A 56 8.27 7.01 0.42
N TRP A 57 8.66 7.86 -0.54
CA TRP A 57 9.27 7.42 -1.79
C TRP A 57 10.57 6.63 -1.57
N SER A 58 11.40 7.07 -0.63
CA SER A 58 12.65 6.39 -0.28
C SER A 58 12.40 5.00 0.28
N VAL A 59 11.45 4.87 1.22
CA VAL A 59 11.04 3.57 1.78
C VAL A 59 10.50 2.66 0.67
N GLN A 60 9.70 3.21 -0.25
CA GLN A 60 9.13 2.44 -1.36
C GLN A 60 10.17 1.98 -2.37
N ILE A 61 11.21 2.78 -2.65
CA ILE A 61 12.34 2.33 -3.47
C ILE A 61 13.03 1.13 -2.82
N ILE A 62 13.31 1.19 -1.51
CA ILE A 62 13.98 0.10 -0.79
C ILE A 62 13.13 -1.16 -0.80
N LEU A 63 11.84 -1.05 -0.47
CA LEU A 63 10.91 -2.19 -0.50
C LEU A 63 10.76 -2.77 -1.90
N ALA A 64 10.61 -1.92 -2.93
CA ALA A 64 10.54 -2.39 -4.31
C ALA A 64 11.84 -3.07 -4.76
N ALA A 65 13.01 -2.58 -4.34
CA ALA A 65 14.29 -3.24 -4.62
C ALA A 65 14.39 -4.62 -3.96
N ILE A 66 13.94 -4.76 -2.71
CA ILE A 66 13.91 -6.05 -2.00
C ILE A 66 12.97 -7.02 -2.73
N VAL A 67 11.74 -6.60 -3.04
CA VAL A 67 10.76 -7.46 -3.73
C VAL A 67 11.23 -7.83 -5.13
N TYR A 68 11.85 -6.90 -5.85
CA TYR A 68 12.45 -7.16 -7.14
C TYR A 68 13.56 -8.21 -7.02
N ALA A 69 14.47 -8.06 -6.04
CA ALA A 69 15.55 -9.00 -5.80
C ALA A 69 15.04 -10.39 -5.41
N MET A 70 13.95 -10.46 -4.64
CA MET A 70 13.26 -11.73 -4.37
C MET A 70 12.74 -12.37 -5.65
N GLY A 71 12.08 -11.60 -6.52
CA GLY A 71 11.59 -12.09 -7.80
C GLY A 71 12.71 -12.58 -8.70
N TRP A 72 13.80 -11.82 -8.80
CA TRP A 72 15.00 -12.21 -9.54
C TRP A 72 15.63 -13.50 -8.98
N GLY A 73 15.71 -13.61 -7.65
CA GLY A 73 16.18 -14.81 -6.98
C GLY A 73 15.31 -16.03 -7.29
N VAL A 74 13.98 -15.88 -7.29
CA VAL A 74 13.02 -16.93 -7.69
C VAL A 74 13.23 -17.34 -9.15
N GLY A 75 13.31 -16.38 -10.07
CA GLY A 75 13.56 -16.65 -11.49
C GLY A 75 14.84 -17.46 -11.70
N ARG A 76 15.92 -17.08 -11.01
CA ARG A 76 17.21 -17.80 -11.07
C ARG A 76 17.18 -19.17 -10.41
N PHE A 77 16.58 -19.30 -9.22
CA PHE A 77 16.59 -20.55 -8.46
C PHE A 77 15.74 -21.64 -9.13
N PHE A 78 14.59 -21.25 -9.67
CA PHE A 78 13.67 -22.18 -10.33
C PHE A 78 13.86 -22.28 -11.86
N SER A 79 14.87 -21.58 -12.41
CA SER A 79 15.10 -21.48 -13.87
C SER A 79 13.84 -21.05 -14.64
N VAL A 80 13.06 -20.14 -14.03
CA VAL A 80 11.84 -19.60 -14.61
C VAL A 80 12.21 -18.35 -15.40
N ASP A 81 12.06 -18.41 -16.72
CA ASP A 81 12.21 -17.26 -17.62
C ASP A 81 10.85 -16.86 -18.18
N ILE A 82 10.23 -15.84 -17.57
CA ILE A 82 8.95 -15.32 -18.03
C ILE A 82 9.23 -14.19 -19.01
N GLN A 83 9.11 -14.47 -20.30
CA GLN A 83 9.21 -13.44 -21.33
C GLN A 83 7.90 -12.67 -21.44
N ILE A 84 7.70 -11.72 -20.53
CA ILE A 84 6.59 -10.77 -20.56
C ILE A 84 7.07 -9.37 -20.86
N SER A 85 6.20 -8.58 -21.50
CA SER A 85 6.44 -7.15 -21.70
C SER A 85 6.55 -6.44 -20.35
N PRO A 86 7.48 -5.48 -20.18
CA PRO A 86 7.57 -4.64 -18.98
C PRO A 86 6.27 -3.89 -18.63
N LEU A 87 5.39 -3.69 -19.62
CA LEU A 87 4.09 -3.08 -19.40
C LEU A 87 3.17 -3.94 -18.53
N ILE A 88 3.26 -5.27 -18.59
CA ILE A 88 2.36 -6.15 -17.85
C ILE A 88 2.57 -6.00 -16.33
N PRO A 89 3.80 -6.11 -15.79
CA PRO A 89 4.09 -5.82 -14.40
C PRO A 89 3.65 -4.42 -13.97
N ILE A 90 3.91 -3.40 -14.80
CA ILE A 90 3.56 -1.99 -14.51
C ILE A 90 2.04 -1.83 -14.40
N LEU A 91 1.29 -2.38 -15.36
CA LEU A 91 -0.18 -2.34 -15.37
C LEU A 91 -0.77 -3.10 -14.18
N MET A 92 -0.15 -4.22 -13.77
CA MET A 92 -0.56 -4.94 -12.57
C MET A 92 -0.45 -4.06 -11.32
N SER A 93 0.68 -3.39 -11.10
CA SER A 93 0.82 -2.46 -9.99
C SER A 93 -0.11 -1.25 -10.11
N ALA A 94 -0.27 -0.68 -11.32
CA ALA A 94 -1.18 0.45 -11.56
C ALA A 94 -2.65 0.09 -11.30
N SER A 95 -3.05 -1.17 -11.54
CA SER A 95 -4.40 -1.64 -11.27
C SER A 95 -4.74 -1.58 -9.77
N ALA A 96 -3.75 -1.62 -8.88
CA ALA A 96 -3.97 -1.43 -7.45
C ALA A 96 -4.47 -0.01 -7.13
N VAL A 97 -3.99 1.00 -7.86
CA VAL A 97 -4.49 2.38 -7.75
C VAL A 97 -5.96 2.40 -8.17
N ALA A 98 -6.27 1.90 -9.36
CA ALA A 98 -7.65 1.83 -9.85
C ALA A 98 -8.57 1.07 -8.88
N TYR A 99 -8.11 -0.06 -8.35
CA TYR A 99 -8.82 -0.86 -7.35
C TYR A 99 -9.10 -0.06 -6.07
N ALA A 100 -8.13 0.71 -5.57
CA ALA A 100 -8.31 1.56 -4.40
C ALA A 100 -9.37 2.64 -4.61
N TYR A 101 -9.41 3.26 -5.79
CA TYR A 101 -10.43 4.24 -6.16
C TYR A 101 -11.82 3.61 -6.32
N LEU A 102 -11.92 2.48 -7.04
CA LEU A 102 -13.18 1.81 -7.32
C LEU A 102 -13.86 1.27 -6.06
N PHE A 103 -13.09 0.63 -5.19
CA PHE A 103 -13.65 -0.03 -4.00
C PHE A 103 -13.65 0.84 -2.74
N LYS A 104 -13.32 2.13 -2.89
CA LYS A 104 -13.26 3.12 -1.81
C LYS A 104 -12.62 2.51 -0.57
N LEU A 105 -11.39 2.03 -0.71
CA LEU A 105 -10.69 1.45 0.44
C LEU A 105 -10.66 2.47 1.57
N PRO A 106 -10.99 2.07 2.81
CA PRO A 106 -10.98 2.98 3.94
C PRO A 106 -9.60 3.63 4.05
N THR A 107 -9.58 4.94 4.17
CA THR A 107 -8.35 5.70 4.35
C THR A 107 -7.88 5.61 5.80
N ALA A 108 -6.63 5.98 6.06
CA ALA A 108 -6.18 6.14 7.45
C ALA A 108 -7.09 7.11 8.24
N ASP A 109 -7.59 8.16 7.58
CA ASP A 109 -8.50 9.14 8.20
C ASP A 109 -9.85 8.53 8.60
N ASP A 110 -10.33 7.51 7.88
CA ASP A 110 -11.56 6.79 8.24
C ASP A 110 -11.34 5.95 9.52
N PHE A 111 -10.14 5.39 9.70
CA PHE A 111 -9.80 4.65 10.92
C PHE A 111 -9.54 5.58 12.10
N ASP A 112 -8.86 6.71 11.89
CA ASP A 112 -8.65 7.72 12.93
C ASP A 112 -9.99 8.27 13.42
N LYS A 113 -10.92 8.60 12.51
CA LYS A 113 -12.28 9.00 12.87
C LYS A 113 -13.04 7.91 13.63
N LEU A 114 -12.90 6.65 13.20
CA LEU A 114 -13.55 5.54 13.89
C LEU A 114 -13.03 5.41 15.33
N ASN A 115 -11.71 5.56 15.54
CA ASN A 115 -11.12 5.53 16.88
C ASN A 115 -11.62 6.69 17.74
N THR A 116 -11.66 7.92 17.21
CA THR A 116 -12.19 9.07 17.95
C THR A 116 -13.65 8.86 18.34
N LEU A 117 -14.49 8.37 17.42
CA LEU A 117 -15.89 8.05 17.73
C LEU A 117 -16.02 6.91 18.75
N LEU A 118 -15.08 5.97 18.76
CA LEU A 118 -15.05 4.89 19.74
C LEU A 118 -14.68 5.42 21.13
N GLU A 119 -13.71 6.33 21.22
CA GLU A 119 -13.32 7.01 22.46
C GLU A 119 -14.49 7.83 23.01
N GLU A 120 -15.13 8.65 22.19
CA GLU A 120 -16.32 9.44 22.59
C GLU A 120 -17.46 8.54 23.11
N ALA A 121 -17.71 7.40 22.46
CA ALA A 121 -18.73 6.46 22.89
C ALA A 121 -18.38 5.76 24.22
N ILE A 122 -17.09 5.50 24.48
CA ILE A 122 -16.63 4.94 25.76
C ILE A 122 -16.84 5.97 26.87
N ASP A 123 -16.45 7.22 26.64
CA ASP A 123 -16.59 8.31 27.61
C ASP A 123 -18.06 8.54 27.98
N GLU A 124 -18.98 8.47 27.00
CA GLU A 124 -20.42 8.62 27.23
C GLU A 124 -21.00 7.45 28.05
N ILE A 125 -20.54 6.22 27.82
CA ILE A 125 -20.95 5.05 28.62
C ILE A 125 -20.43 5.18 30.06
N GLU A 126 -19.19 5.62 30.24
CA GLU A 126 -18.58 5.80 31.56
C GLU A 126 -19.32 6.89 32.36
N ALA A 127 -19.69 8.00 31.71
CA ALA A 127 -20.51 9.05 32.32
C ALA A 127 -21.89 8.54 32.78
N ILE A 128 -22.57 7.71 31.97
CA ILE A 128 -23.87 7.13 32.34
C ILE A 128 -23.75 6.13 33.51
N ASN A 129 -22.62 5.42 33.61
CA ASN A 129 -22.39 4.48 34.70
C ASN A 129 -22.10 5.18 36.02
N ILE A 130 -21.36 6.29 35.99
CA ILE A 130 -21.10 7.12 37.18
C ILE A 130 -22.41 7.68 37.73
N ASP A 131 -23.32 8.15 36.86
CA ASP A 131 -24.64 8.68 37.25
C ASP A 131 -25.56 7.61 37.87
N LYS A 132 -25.32 6.32 37.61
CA LYS A 132 -26.11 5.20 38.16
C LYS A 132 -25.65 4.70 39.52
N ASP A 133 -24.41 4.97 39.91
CA ASP A 133 -23.85 4.56 41.20
C ASP A 133 -24.09 5.61 42.31
N GLU A 134 -24.63 6.79 41.96
CA GLU A 134 -25.00 7.87 42.90
C GLU A 134 -26.50 7.85 43.34
N ASP A 135 -27.32 6.92 42.80
CA ASP A 135 -28.72 6.67 43.19
C ASP A 135 -28.90 5.39 44.03
#